data_AF-A0A838WNF8-F1
#
_entry.id   AF-A0A838WNF8-F1
#
_cell.length_a   1.000
_cell.length_b   1.000
_cell.length_c   1.000
_cell.angle_alpha   90.00
_cell.angle_beta   90.00
_cell.angle_gamma   90.00
#
_symmetry.space_group_name_H-M   'P 1'
#
loop_
_entity.id
_entity.type
_entity.pdbx_description
1 polymer ?
#
loop_
_entity_poly.entity_id
_entity_poly.type
_entity_poly.pdbx_seq_one_letter_code
_entity_poly.pdbx_strand_id
1 'polypeptide(L)'
;ARIIPEDITNYGQADITAILGDHIYVIEIKVVDGENVKENLALKQIRECNYAQKYRGEPGRTVHEVGLVFSRSKRNLIQADWE
;
A
#
# COMPACT_ATOMS: atom_id res chain seq x y z
N ALA A 1 -12.91 1.12 -13.12
CA ALA A 1 -11.89 1.29 -12.08
C ALA A 1 -12.23 2.50 -11.23
N ARG A 2 -12.09 2.43 -9.91
CA ARG A 2 -12.19 3.57 -9.00
C ARG A 2 -10.86 3.73 -8.28
N ILE A 3 -10.32 4.94 -8.25
CA ILE A 3 -9.09 5.28 -7.53
C ILE A 3 -9.45 6.28 -6.45
N ILE A 4 -8.95 6.05 -5.23
CA ILE A 4 -9.10 6.94 -4.09
C ILE A 4 -7.67 7.32 -3.68
N PRO A 5 -7.17 8.50 -4.09
CA PRO A 5 -5.93 9.02 -3.53
C PRO A 5 -6.18 9.41 -2.08
N GLU A 6 -5.15 9.26 -1.24
CA GLU A 6 -5.14 9.79 0.12
C GLU A 6 -6.34 9.27 0.92
N ASP A 7 -6.55 7.94 0.90
CA ASP A 7 -7.74 7.26 1.40
C ASP A 7 -7.76 7.20 2.93
N ILE A 8 -8.63 8.00 3.52
CA ILE A 8 -8.76 8.17 4.97
C ILE A 8 -9.51 6.98 5.60
N THR A 9 -8.97 6.52 6.72
CA THR A 9 -9.51 5.50 7.62
C THR A 9 -9.49 6.02 9.06
N ASN A 10 -10.13 5.31 9.99
CA ASN A 10 -10.06 5.65 11.42
C ASN A 10 -8.65 5.45 12.03
N TYR A 11 -7.76 4.74 11.32
CA TYR A 11 -6.41 4.39 11.78
C TYR A 11 -5.31 5.18 11.04
N GLY A 12 -5.69 6.14 10.18
CA GLY A 12 -4.76 6.92 9.38
C GLY A 12 -5.18 6.98 7.92
N GLN A 13 -4.22 7.22 7.03
CA GLN A 13 -4.47 7.51 5.62
C GLN A 13 -3.51 6.68 4.77
N ALA A 14 -4.06 5.90 3.83
CA ALA A 14 -3.25 5.21 2.83
C ALA A 14 -3.02 6.14 1.63
N ASP A 15 -1.84 6.07 1.02
CA ASP A 15 -1.52 6.93 -0.13
C ASP A 15 -2.49 6.72 -1.30
N ILE A 16 -2.82 5.47 -1.64
CA ILE A 16 -3.73 5.15 -2.75
C ILE A 16 -4.52 3.87 -2.46
N THR A 17 -5.84 3.90 -2.70
CA THR A 17 -6.65 2.69 -2.86
C THR A 17 -7.19 2.58 -4.29
N ALA A 18 -6.91 1.47 -4.97
CA ALA A 18 -7.41 1.19 -6.31
C ALA A 18 -8.41 0.01 -6.30
N ILE A 19 -9.61 0.24 -6.82
CA ILE A 19 -10.68 -0.77 -6.92
C ILE A 19 -10.86 -1.13 -8.40
N LEU A 20 -10.50 -2.37 -8.74
CA LEU A 20 -10.47 -2.94 -10.08
C LEU A 20 -11.33 -4.21 -10.11
N GLY A 21 -12.63 -4.04 -10.39
CA GLY A 21 -13.59 -5.13 -10.28
C GLY A 21 -13.68 -5.61 -8.84
N ASP A 22 -13.45 -6.90 -8.64
CA ASP A 22 -13.47 -7.56 -7.33
C ASP A 22 -12.15 -7.45 -6.56
N HIS A 23 -11.13 -6.81 -7.14
CA HIS A 23 -9.83 -6.61 -6.49
C HIS A 23 -9.68 -5.19 -5.96
N ILE A 24 -9.26 -5.08 -4.71
CA ILE A 24 -8.94 -3.83 -4.03
C ILE A 24 -7.45 -3.85 -3.71
N TYR A 25 -6.72 -2.83 -4.13
CA TYR A 25 -5.30 -2.64 -3.84
C TYR A 25 -5.15 -1.46 -2.92
N VAL A 26 -4.74 -1.71 -1.67
CA VAL A 26 -4.36 -0.67 -0.71
C VAL A 26 -2.85 -0.49 -0.84
N ILE A 27 -2.43 0.68 -1.28
CA ILE A 27 -1.05 0.97 -1.68
C ILE A 27 -0.49 2.05 -0.76
N GLU A 28 0.73 1.81 -0.28
CA GLU A 28 1.54 2.77 0.47
C GLU A 28 2.91 2.90 -0.22
N ILE A 29 3.46 4.10 -0.21
CA ILE A 29 4.71 4.46 -0.88
C ILE A 29 5.68 5.03 0.16
N LYS A 30 6.92 4.53 0.16
CA LYS A 30 8.03 5.13 0.92
C LYS A 30 9.19 5.49 0.03
N VAL A 31 9.89 6.55 0.42
CA VAL A 31 11.13 6.98 -0.22
C VAL A 31 12.25 6.90 0.81
N VAL A 32 13.31 6.18 0.48
CA VAL A 32 14.51 6.01 1.33
C VAL A 32 15.75 6.55 0.61
N ASP A 33 16.78 6.96 1.35
CA ASP A 33 18.03 7.44 0.73
C ASP A 33 18.94 6.30 0.23
N GLY A 34 18.78 5.10 0.81
CA GLY A 34 19.59 3.91 0.49
C GLY A 34 19.13 3.13 -0.75
N GLU A 35 19.90 2.09 -1.06
CA GLU A 35 19.62 1.18 -2.20
C GLU A 35 19.16 -0.21 -1.77
N ASN A 36 19.40 -0.57 -0.51
CA ASN A 36 19.03 -1.85 0.08
C ASN A 36 18.12 -1.57 1.26
N VAL A 37 17.01 -2.29 1.31
CA VAL A 37 16.04 -2.25 2.40
C VAL A 37 15.93 -3.65 2.98
N LYS A 38 16.00 -3.73 4.31
CA LYS A 38 15.87 -5.01 5.04
C LYS A 38 14.41 -5.45 5.16
N GLU A 39 13.51 -4.47 5.23
CA GLU A 39 12.07 -4.66 5.34
C GLU A 39 11.36 -3.63 4.47
N ASN A 40 10.18 -3.99 3.95
CA ASN A 40 9.32 -3.08 3.22
C ASN A 40 8.52 -2.23 4.22
N LEU A 41 9.08 -1.07 4.54
CA LEU A 41 8.47 -0.13 5.49
C LEU A 41 7.05 0.31 5.07
N ALA A 42 6.75 0.34 3.77
CA ALA A 42 5.43 0.68 3.27
C ALA A 42 4.42 -0.42 3.59
N LEU A 43 4.74 -1.68 3.24
CA LEU A 43 3.87 -2.83 3.52
C LEU A 43 3.67 -3.04 5.04
N LYS A 44 4.74 -2.82 5.82
CA LYS A 44 4.68 -2.84 7.29
C LYS A 44 3.70 -1.81 7.83
N GLN A 45 3.73 -0.57 7.35
CA GLN A 45 2.80 0.47 7.77
C GLN A 45 1.35 0.10 7.45
N ILE A 46 1.06 -0.41 6.24
CA ILE A 46 -0.30 -0.82 5.86
C ILE A 46 -0.88 -1.80 6.89
N ARG A 47 -0.06 -2.76 7.35
CA ARG A 47 -0.47 -3.79 8.33
C ARG A 47 -0.61 -3.24 9.74
N GLU A 48 0.38 -2.48 10.20
CA GLU A 48 0.37 -1.90 11.55
C GLU A 48 -0.80 -0.94 11.74
N CYS A 49 -1.10 -0.12 10.73
CA CYS A 49 -2.27 0.78 10.74
C CYS A 49 -3.55 0.12 10.24
N ASN A 50 -3.49 -1.12 9.75
CA ASN A 50 -4.64 -1.92 9.33
C ASN A 50 -5.56 -1.22 8.30
N TYR A 51 -4.99 -0.47 7.35
CA TYR A 51 -5.77 0.32 6.38
C TYR A 51 -6.75 -0.53 5.55
N ALA A 52 -6.37 -1.78 5.26
CA ALA A 52 -7.20 -2.73 4.54
C ALA A 52 -8.49 -3.14 5.26
N GLN A 53 -8.60 -2.92 6.58
CA GLN A 53 -9.78 -3.32 7.38
C GLN A 53 -11.09 -2.76 6.81
N LYS A 54 -11.06 -1.52 6.30
CA LYS A 54 -12.22 -0.84 5.69
C LYS A 54 -12.84 -1.63 4.53
N TYR A 55 -12.06 -2.49 3.88
CA TYR A 55 -12.43 -3.24 2.68
C TYR A 55 -12.60 -4.74 2.91
N ARG A 56 -12.18 -5.24 4.08
CA ARG A 56 -12.37 -6.65 4.45
C ARG A 56 -13.83 -6.88 4.85
N GLY A 57 -14.42 -7.99 4.39
CA GLY A 57 -15.76 -8.43 4.79
C GLY A 57 -16.85 -8.28 3.72
N GLU A 58 -16.56 -7.68 2.57
CA GLU A 58 -17.46 -7.73 1.41
C GLU A 58 -17.30 -9.07 0.67
N PRO A 59 -18.36 -9.91 0.55
CA PRO A 59 -18.29 -11.17 -0.17
C PRO A 59 -17.88 -10.96 -1.62
N GLY A 60 -16.99 -11.81 -2.12
CA GLY A 60 -16.51 -11.76 -3.50
C GLY A 60 -15.38 -10.76 -3.75
N ARG A 61 -14.98 -9.94 -2.76
CA ARG A 61 -13.82 -9.04 -2.91
C ARG A 61 -12.52 -9.63 -2.38
N THR A 62 -11.44 -9.42 -3.12
CA THR A 62 -10.06 -9.71 -2.67
C THR A 62 -9.34 -8.40 -2.39
N VAL A 63 -8.77 -8.28 -1.20
CA VAL A 63 -7.97 -7.12 -0.80
C VAL A 63 -6.50 -7.50 -0.85
N HIS A 64 -5.72 -6.69 -1.53
CA HIS A 64 -4.27 -6.78 -1.66
C HIS A 64 -3.63 -5.59 -0.97
N GLU A 65 -2.61 -5.83 -0.16
CA GLU A 65 -1.79 -4.79 0.48
C GLU A 65 -0.49 -4.67 -0.30
N VAL A 66 -0.18 -3.49 -0.84
CA VAL A 66 0.96 -3.30 -1.74
C VAL A 66 1.89 -2.22 -1.18
N GLY A 67 3.08 -2.60 -0.77
CA GLY A 67 4.09 -1.67 -0.30
C GLY A 67 5.12 -1.38 -1.38
N LEU A 68 5.26 -0.11 -1.77
CA LEU A 68 6.25 0.34 -2.74
C LEU A 68 7.36 1.15 -2.07
N VAL A 69 8.61 0.80 -2.30
CA VAL A 69 9.76 1.52 -1.76
C VAL A 69 10.65 2.04 -2.89
N PHE A 70 10.79 3.36 -2.96
CA PHE A 70 11.64 4.07 -3.91
C PHE A 70 12.94 4.52 -3.24
N SER A 71 14.02 4.47 -4.01
CA SER A 71 15.29 5.09 -3.61
C SER A 71 15.36 6.53 -4.13
N ARG A 72 15.66 7.48 -3.25
CA ARG A 72 15.88 8.90 -3.61
C ARG A 72 17.12 9.06 -4.49
N SER A 73 18.17 8.30 -4.20
CA SER A 73 19.44 8.35 -4.94
C SER A 73 19.30 7.72 -6.33
N LYS A 74 18.67 6.54 -6.46
CA LYS A 74 18.42 5.93 -7.79
C LYS A 74 17.29 6.55 -8.57
N ARG A 75 16.39 7.29 -7.91
CA ARG A 75 15.11 7.78 -8.47
C ARG A 75 14.31 6.64 -9.12
N ASN A 76 14.32 5.47 -8.48
CA ASN A 76 13.68 4.26 -9.01
C ASN A 76 13.10 3.41 -7.88
N LEU A 77 12.16 2.53 -8.22
CA LEU A 77 11.62 1.52 -7.33
C LEU A 77 12.72 0.49 -7.01
N ILE A 78 12.94 0.24 -5.72
CA ILE A 78 13.96 -0.72 -5.24
C ILE A 78 13.37 -1.94 -4.56
N GLN A 79 12.12 -1.86 -4.06
CA GLN A 79 11.40 -2.99 -3.50
C GLN A 79 9.89 -2.81 -3.69
N ALA A 80 9.21 -3.89 -4.05
CA ALA A 80 7.77 -3.98 -4.11
C ALA A 80 7.35 -5.36 -3.62
N ASP A 81 6.52 -5.39 -2.58
CA ASP A 81 5.97 -6.61 -2.01
C ASP A 81 4.46 -6.45 -1.87
N TRP A 82 3.75 -7.58 -1.90
CA TRP A 82 2.32 -7.62 -1.71
C TRP A 82 1.89 -8.87 -0.93
N GLU A 83 0.76 -8.76 -0.25
CA GLU A 83 0.01 -9.90 0.34
C GLU A 83 -1.49 -9.78 0.03
#